data_AF-A0AB34HYR9-F1
#
_entry.id   AF-A0AB34HYR9-F1
#
_cell.length_a   1.000
_cell.length_b   1.000
_cell.length_c   1.000
_cell.angle_alpha   90.00
_cell.angle_beta   90.00
_cell.angle_gamma   90.00
#
_symmetry.space_group_name_H-M   'P 1'
#
loop_
_entity.id
_entity.type
_entity.pdbx_description
1 polymer ?
#
loop_
_entity_poly.entity_id
_entity_poly.type
_entity_poly.pdbx_seq_one_letter_code
_entity_poly.pdbx_strand_id
1 'polypeptide(L)'
;MNWHFPFFLVATVTLPSVCSQFNPLSLEELGSDTGIQVFNQIVKSRPHDNIVVSPHGIASVLGMLQLGADGRTKKQLTTVMRYGVNGVGKVLKKINKAIVSKKNKDIVTVANAVFVKNGFKMEVPFVTRNKDVFQCEVRNANFEDPASACDSINVWVRNETRGMIDNLLSPDLLDGVLTRLVLVNAVYFKGLWKSRFQPENTKKRTFVAADGKSYQVPMLAQLSVFRCGDPGLIPGSTSTPSDLWYNFIELPYHGESISMLIALPTESSTPLSAIIPHISTKTIDSWMSTMVPKRVQVILPK
;
A
#
# COMPACT_ATOMS: atom_id res chain seq x y z
N MET A 1 24.70 10.96 18.55
CA MET A 1 24.09 9.73 18.00
C MET A 1 23.42 10.09 16.69
N ASN A 2 24.02 9.64 15.60
CA ASN A 2 23.56 9.90 14.23
C ASN A 2 22.60 8.77 13.85
N TRP A 3 21.37 9.10 13.44
CA TRP A 3 20.30 8.12 13.18
C TRP A 3 20.07 7.94 11.69
N HIS A 4 20.13 6.70 11.20
CA HIS A 4 19.91 6.33 9.81
C HIS A 4 18.46 5.89 9.56
N PHE A 5 17.82 6.32 8.47
CA PHE A 5 16.44 5.90 8.12
C PHE A 5 16.20 5.85 6.60
N PRO A 6 15.51 4.82 6.11
CA PRO A 6 14.40 4.98 5.15
C PRO A 6 13.03 4.62 5.76
N PHE A 7 11.92 5.00 5.11
CA PHE A 7 10.55 4.72 5.60
C PHE A 7 9.95 3.46 4.97
N PHE A 8 9.18 2.73 5.78
CA PHE A 8 8.27 1.67 5.35
C PHE A 8 6.87 2.02 5.87
N LEU A 9 5.87 2.09 4.98
CA LEU A 9 4.48 2.42 5.31
C LEU A 9 3.59 1.23 4.99
N VAL A 10 2.97 0.63 6.00
CA VAL A 10 1.84 -0.30 5.81
C VAL A 10 0.63 0.26 6.55
N ALA A 11 -0.48 0.42 5.82
CA ALA A 11 -1.77 0.78 6.37
C ALA A 11 -2.60 -0.50 6.52
N THR A 12 -2.98 -0.86 7.74
CA THR A 12 -3.90 -1.96 8.03
C THR A 12 -5.30 -1.42 8.34
N VAL A 13 -6.34 -2.08 7.83
CA VAL A 13 -7.75 -1.76 8.11
C VAL A 13 -8.37 -2.93 8.88
N THR A 14 -8.79 -2.70 10.12
CA THR A 14 -9.48 -3.71 10.93
C THR A 14 -10.96 -3.80 10.55
N LEU A 15 -11.43 -4.99 10.15
CA LEU A 15 -12.85 -5.25 9.84
C LEU A 15 -13.51 -6.10 10.94
N PRO A 16 -14.73 -5.77 11.41
CA PRO A 16 -15.49 -6.64 12.31
C PRO A 16 -15.94 -7.92 11.60
N SER A 17 -15.80 -9.04 12.31
CA SER A 17 -16.03 -10.41 11.85
C SER A 17 -17.48 -10.67 11.43
N VAL A 18 -17.67 -11.29 10.26
CA VAL A 18 -18.96 -11.88 9.86
C VAL A 18 -18.70 -13.24 9.23
N CYS A 19 -19.36 -14.27 9.77
CA CYS A 19 -19.37 -15.64 9.28
C CYS A 19 -19.86 -15.72 7.83
N SER A 20 -18.95 -16.10 6.94
CA SER A 20 -19.23 -16.91 5.75
C SER A 20 -18.07 -17.90 5.62
N GLN A 21 -18.22 -18.97 4.83
CA GLN A 21 -17.21 -20.04 4.67
C GLN A 21 -15.79 -19.56 4.27
N PHE A 22 -15.60 -18.27 3.96
CA PHE A 22 -14.30 -17.60 3.93
C PHE A 22 -14.28 -16.47 4.97
N ASN A 23 -13.28 -16.48 5.86
CA ASN A 23 -13.03 -15.39 6.79
C ASN A 23 -12.56 -14.15 5.99
N PRO A 24 -13.29 -13.01 5.99
CA PRO A 24 -12.89 -11.81 5.25
C PRO A 24 -11.45 -11.35 5.54
N LEU A 25 -10.98 -11.55 6.78
CA LEU A 25 -9.60 -11.23 7.19
C LEU A 25 -8.58 -12.10 6.44
N SER A 26 -8.82 -13.42 6.35
CA SER A 26 -7.92 -14.33 5.63
C SER A 26 -7.81 -14.02 4.13
N LEU A 27 -8.86 -13.48 3.52
CA LEU A 27 -8.82 -13.11 2.10
C LEU A 27 -8.00 -11.84 1.87
N GLU A 28 -8.14 -10.86 2.76
CA GLU A 28 -7.34 -9.63 2.71
C GLU A 28 -5.86 -9.91 3.01
N GLU A 29 -5.56 -10.81 3.94
CA GLU A 29 -4.20 -11.27 4.22
C GLU A 29 -3.52 -11.81 2.97
N LEU A 30 -4.20 -12.69 2.21
CA LEU A 30 -3.65 -13.25 0.96
C LEU A 30 -3.37 -12.17 -0.09
N GLY A 31 -4.28 -11.22 -0.26
CA GLY A 31 -4.11 -10.10 -1.19
C GLY A 31 -2.93 -9.20 -0.77
N SER A 32 -2.91 -8.78 0.49
CA SER A 32 -1.86 -7.93 1.04
C SER A 32 -0.49 -8.61 1.02
N ASP A 33 -0.38 -9.89 1.39
CA ASP A 33 0.88 -10.64 1.33
C ASP A 33 1.42 -10.73 -0.11
N THR A 34 0.54 -10.91 -1.10
CA THR A 34 0.94 -10.90 -2.52
C THR A 34 1.57 -9.55 -2.90
N GLY A 35 0.93 -8.45 -2.48
CA GLY A 35 1.47 -7.11 -2.71
C GLY A 35 2.77 -6.84 -1.95
N ILE A 36 2.92 -7.34 -0.73
CA ILE A 36 4.17 -7.27 0.06
C ILE A 36 5.29 -8.04 -0.65
N GLN A 37 5.01 -9.19 -1.24
CA GLN A 37 6.01 -9.94 -2.02
C GLN A 37 6.49 -9.15 -3.23
N VAL A 38 5.59 -8.46 -3.95
CA VAL A 38 5.98 -7.56 -5.06
C VAL A 38 6.84 -6.41 -4.54
N PHE A 39 6.45 -5.77 -3.44
CA PHE A 39 7.27 -4.73 -2.79
C PHE A 39 8.68 -5.25 -2.47
N ASN A 40 8.79 -6.45 -1.89
CA ASN A 40 10.06 -7.09 -1.57
C ASN A 40 10.95 -7.34 -2.79
N GLN A 41 10.38 -7.60 -3.97
CA GLN A 41 11.16 -7.73 -5.20
C GLN A 41 11.69 -6.37 -5.68
N ILE A 42 10.85 -5.32 -5.62
CA ILE A 42 11.23 -3.97 -6.04
C ILE A 42 12.35 -3.44 -5.15
N VAL A 43 12.21 -3.50 -3.83
CA VAL A 43 13.21 -2.97 -2.89
C VAL A 43 14.54 -3.73 -2.94
N LYS A 44 14.54 -5.03 -3.27
CA LYS A 44 15.78 -5.79 -3.50
C LYS A 44 16.56 -5.26 -4.71
N SER A 45 15.86 -4.84 -5.76
CA SER A 45 16.49 -4.27 -6.97
C SER A 45 16.97 -2.83 -6.77
N ARG A 46 16.37 -2.11 -5.82
CA ARG A 46 16.58 -0.67 -5.58
C ARG A 46 16.65 -0.38 -4.07
N PRO A 47 17.70 -0.85 -3.38
CA PRO A 47 17.75 -0.86 -1.92
C PRO A 47 17.88 0.53 -1.27
N HIS A 48 18.28 1.55 -2.03
CA HIS A 48 18.52 2.91 -1.53
C HIS A 48 17.48 3.93 -2.02
N ASP A 49 16.50 3.50 -2.83
CA ASP A 49 15.46 4.38 -3.36
C ASP A 49 14.31 4.52 -2.37
N ASN A 50 13.64 5.68 -2.43
CA ASN A 50 12.36 5.87 -1.73
C ASN A 50 11.25 5.19 -2.52
N ILE A 51 10.73 4.07 -2.00
CA ILE A 51 9.71 3.26 -2.66
C ILE A 51 8.42 3.27 -1.84
N VAL A 52 7.32 3.63 -2.49
CA VAL A 52 5.97 3.55 -1.93
C VAL A 52 5.13 2.64 -2.84
N VAL A 53 4.45 1.67 -2.24
CA VAL A 53 3.59 0.70 -2.92
C VAL A 53 2.28 0.56 -2.15
N SER A 54 1.19 0.27 -2.86
CA SER A 54 -0.07 -0.18 -2.26
C SER A 54 -0.21 -1.70 -2.43
N PRO A 55 0.07 -2.53 -1.39
CA PRO A 55 -0.10 -3.98 -1.50
C PRO A 55 -1.51 -4.39 -1.89
N HIS A 56 -2.52 -3.77 -1.28
CA HIS A 56 -3.93 -3.97 -1.60
C HIS A 56 -4.27 -3.53 -3.04
N GLY A 57 -3.66 -2.45 -3.53
CA GLY A 57 -3.79 -1.99 -4.91
C GLY A 57 -3.31 -3.02 -5.93
N ILE A 58 -2.17 -3.66 -5.67
CA ILE A 58 -1.65 -4.77 -6.49
C ILE A 58 -2.63 -5.94 -6.52
N ALA A 59 -3.14 -6.36 -5.36
CA ALA A 59 -4.14 -7.42 -5.27
C ALA A 59 -5.42 -7.09 -6.08
N SER A 60 -5.84 -5.82 -6.04
CA SER A 60 -6.96 -5.33 -6.85
C SER A 60 -6.68 -5.48 -8.35
N VAL A 61 -5.51 -5.05 -8.83
CA VAL A 61 -5.13 -5.17 -10.26
C VAL A 61 -5.11 -6.62 -10.75
N LEU A 62 -4.56 -7.53 -9.95
CA LEU A 62 -4.57 -8.95 -10.28
C LEU A 62 -5.99 -9.52 -10.31
N GLY A 63 -6.87 -9.08 -9.39
CA GLY A 63 -8.28 -9.46 -9.39
C GLY A 63 -9.06 -8.92 -10.58
N MET A 64 -8.78 -7.69 -11.00
CA MET A 64 -9.36 -7.08 -12.21
C MET A 64 -8.99 -7.86 -13.46
N LEU A 65 -7.72 -8.28 -13.58
CA LEU A 65 -7.24 -9.15 -14.66
C LEU A 65 -7.90 -10.53 -14.64
N GLN A 66 -8.02 -11.15 -13.47
CA GLN A 66 -8.57 -12.50 -13.33
C GLN A 66 -10.04 -12.59 -13.79
N LEU A 67 -10.79 -11.48 -13.72
CA LEU A 67 -12.16 -11.39 -14.24
C LEU A 67 -12.25 -11.52 -15.77
N GLY A 68 -11.21 -11.12 -16.50
CA GLY A 68 -11.16 -11.18 -17.97
C GLY A 68 -10.22 -12.26 -18.53
N ALA A 69 -9.48 -12.96 -17.66
CA ALA A 69 -8.53 -14.00 -18.07
C ALA A 69 -9.19 -15.38 -18.16
N ASP A 70 -8.65 -16.22 -19.05
CA ASP A 70 -9.01 -17.64 -19.16
C ASP A 70 -7.78 -18.55 -19.32
N GLY A 71 -7.99 -19.87 -19.28
CA GLY A 71 -6.98 -20.89 -19.53
C GLY A 71 -5.75 -20.78 -18.63
N ARG A 72 -4.57 -20.82 -19.23
CA ARG A 72 -3.28 -20.75 -18.51
C ARG A 72 -3.09 -19.44 -17.76
N THR A 73 -3.48 -18.31 -18.36
CA THR A 73 -3.36 -16.98 -17.76
C THR A 73 -4.17 -16.89 -16.48
N LYS A 74 -5.45 -17.33 -16.52
CA LYS A 74 -6.30 -17.38 -15.33
C LYS A 74 -5.74 -18.31 -14.25
N LYS A 75 -5.21 -19.47 -14.65
CA LYS A 75 -4.60 -20.42 -13.71
C LYS A 75 -3.41 -19.79 -12.98
N GLN A 76 -2.50 -19.12 -13.69
CA GLN A 76 -1.36 -18.43 -13.08
C GLN A 76 -1.80 -17.34 -12.09
N LEU A 77 -2.75 -16.48 -12.49
CA LEU A 77 -3.31 -15.45 -11.59
C LEU A 77 -3.92 -16.06 -10.33
N THR A 78 -4.71 -17.14 -10.49
CA THR A 78 -5.32 -17.86 -9.36
C THR A 78 -4.28 -18.49 -8.45
N THR A 79 -3.21 -19.07 -8.99
CA THR A 79 -2.12 -19.66 -8.20
C THR A 79 -1.40 -18.61 -7.36
N VAL A 80 -1.08 -17.45 -7.94
CA VAL A 80 -0.38 -16.38 -7.23
C VAL A 80 -1.28 -15.75 -6.16
N MET A 81 -2.53 -15.42 -6.52
CA MET A 81 -3.47 -14.79 -5.57
C MET A 81 -3.98 -15.77 -4.51
N ARG A 82 -3.92 -17.08 -4.79
CA ARG A 82 -4.42 -18.17 -3.93
C ARG A 82 -5.95 -18.17 -3.74
N TYR A 83 -6.68 -17.42 -4.56
CA TYR A 83 -8.13 -17.42 -4.63
C TYR A 83 -8.65 -17.04 -6.02
N GLY A 84 -9.90 -17.41 -6.31
CA GLY A 84 -10.61 -17.02 -7.52
C GLY A 84 -11.74 -16.02 -7.25
N VAL A 85 -11.73 -14.87 -7.90
CA VAL A 85 -12.70 -13.76 -7.75
C VAL A 85 -14.15 -14.21 -7.96
N ASN A 86 -14.39 -15.25 -8.76
CA ASN A 86 -15.73 -15.80 -8.96
C ASN A 86 -16.38 -16.30 -7.66
N GLY A 87 -15.60 -16.95 -6.77
CA GLY A 87 -16.12 -17.48 -5.51
C GLY A 87 -16.19 -16.44 -4.39
N VAL A 88 -15.32 -15.42 -4.43
CA VAL A 88 -15.12 -14.49 -3.30
C VAL A 88 -15.47 -13.03 -3.62
N GLY A 89 -15.99 -12.73 -4.81
CA GLY A 89 -16.22 -11.36 -5.27
C GLY A 89 -17.10 -10.50 -4.35
N LYS A 90 -18.09 -11.09 -3.67
CA LYS A 90 -18.92 -10.38 -2.67
C LYS A 90 -18.09 -9.92 -1.46
N VAL A 91 -17.15 -10.76 -1.01
CA VAL A 91 -16.26 -10.46 0.13
C VAL A 91 -15.27 -9.37 -0.28
N LEU A 92 -14.62 -9.50 -1.45
CA LEU A 92 -13.72 -8.49 -2.01
C LEU A 92 -14.41 -7.12 -2.15
N LYS A 93 -15.63 -7.11 -2.69
CA LYS A 93 -16.44 -5.88 -2.78
C LYS A 93 -16.66 -5.23 -1.42
N LYS A 94 -16.96 -6.03 -0.38
CA LYS A 94 -17.19 -5.53 0.98
C LYS A 94 -15.91 -4.91 1.56
N ILE A 95 -14.76 -5.57 1.35
CA ILE A 95 -13.45 -5.08 1.78
C ILE A 95 -13.12 -3.76 1.08
N ASN A 96 -13.18 -3.73 -0.25
CA ASN A 96 -12.86 -2.53 -1.04
C ASN A 96 -13.75 -1.34 -0.65
N LYS A 97 -15.06 -1.57 -0.49
CA LYS A 97 -16.00 -0.54 -0.02
C LYS A 97 -15.70 -0.05 1.40
N ALA A 98 -15.20 -0.92 2.28
CA ALA A 98 -14.86 -0.52 3.63
C ALA A 98 -13.62 0.38 3.65
N ILE A 99 -12.60 0.10 2.81
CA ILE A 99 -11.38 0.90 2.70
C ILE A 99 -11.67 2.33 2.24
N VAL A 100 -12.50 2.50 1.19
CA VAL A 100 -12.84 3.82 0.63
C VAL A 100 -14.04 4.49 1.31
N SER A 101 -14.55 3.90 2.40
CA SER A 101 -15.74 4.38 3.09
C SER A 101 -15.51 5.73 3.77
N LYS A 102 -16.42 6.68 3.56
CA LYS A 102 -16.44 7.93 4.34
C LYS A 102 -16.61 7.72 5.84
N LYS A 103 -17.08 6.54 6.27
CA LYS A 103 -17.18 6.18 7.70
C LYS A 103 -15.82 6.09 8.39
N ASN A 104 -14.74 5.90 7.63
CA ASN A 104 -13.38 5.91 8.15
C ASN A 104 -12.93 7.29 8.65
N LYS A 105 -13.67 8.36 8.29
CA LYS A 105 -13.33 9.78 8.49
C LYS A 105 -12.06 10.23 7.76
N ASP A 106 -10.97 9.48 7.88
CA ASP A 106 -9.77 9.58 7.06
C ASP A 106 -9.99 8.93 5.69
N ILE A 107 -9.90 9.72 4.63
CA ILE A 107 -10.31 9.28 3.30
C ILE A 107 -9.13 8.69 2.52
N VAL A 108 -9.24 7.41 2.18
CA VAL A 108 -8.41 6.76 1.16
C VAL A 108 -9.08 6.97 -0.20
N THR A 109 -8.37 7.61 -1.12
CA THR A 109 -8.81 7.81 -2.50
C THR A 109 -8.16 6.76 -3.37
N VAL A 110 -8.97 5.93 -4.04
CA VAL A 110 -8.52 4.85 -4.92
C VAL A 110 -9.16 5.04 -6.29
N ALA A 111 -8.33 5.03 -7.33
CA ALA A 111 -8.76 5.07 -8.72
C ALA A 111 -8.25 3.81 -9.43
N ASN A 112 -9.19 3.00 -9.93
CA ASN A 112 -8.90 1.78 -10.67
C ASN A 112 -9.45 1.90 -12.08
N ALA A 113 -8.63 1.58 -13.10
CA ALA A 113 -9.12 1.50 -14.47
C ALA A 113 -8.42 0.42 -15.29
N VAL A 114 -9.16 -0.07 -16.29
CA VAL A 114 -8.66 -0.89 -17.37
C VAL A 114 -8.95 -0.17 -18.69
N PHE A 115 -7.90 0.24 -19.39
CA PHE A 115 -8.00 0.84 -20.71
C PHE A 115 -7.68 -0.20 -21.78
N VAL A 116 -8.64 -0.47 -22.66
CA VAL A 116 -8.54 -1.46 -23.73
C VAL A 116 -8.39 -0.75 -25.08
N LYS A 117 -7.60 -1.29 -26.01
CA LYS A 117 -7.48 -0.71 -27.35
C LYS A 117 -8.86 -0.51 -28.01
N ASN A 118 -9.04 0.63 -28.68
CA ASN A 118 -10.22 0.90 -29.51
C ASN A 118 -10.50 -0.23 -30.52
N GLY A 119 -11.79 -0.49 -30.78
CA GLY A 119 -12.24 -1.56 -31.68
C GLY A 119 -12.41 -2.94 -31.02
N PHE A 120 -11.88 -3.14 -29.81
CA PHE A 120 -12.18 -4.34 -29.03
C PHE A 120 -13.55 -4.21 -28.34
N LYS A 121 -14.47 -5.10 -28.70
CA LYS A 121 -15.77 -5.23 -28.01
C LYS A 121 -15.58 -5.92 -26.67
N MET A 122 -15.75 -5.18 -25.58
CA MET A 122 -15.63 -5.70 -24.23
C MET A 122 -16.90 -6.44 -23.82
N GLU A 123 -16.74 -7.57 -23.15
CA GLU A 123 -17.87 -8.31 -22.59
C GLU A 123 -18.53 -7.51 -21.45
N VAL A 124 -19.86 -7.42 -21.47
CA VAL A 124 -20.63 -6.71 -20.43
C VAL A 124 -20.34 -7.26 -19.02
N PRO A 125 -20.22 -8.59 -18.80
CA PRO A 125 -19.79 -9.14 -17.51
C PRO A 125 -18.42 -8.62 -17.05
N PHE A 126 -17.45 -8.45 -17.95
CA PHE A 126 -16.12 -7.96 -17.59
C PHE A 126 -16.18 -6.52 -17.05
N VAL A 127 -16.90 -5.64 -17.76
CA VAL A 127 -17.08 -4.23 -17.35
C VAL A 127 -17.87 -4.13 -16.04
N THR A 128 -19.02 -4.81 -15.96
CA THR A 128 -19.92 -4.71 -14.81
C THR A 128 -19.31 -5.30 -13.55
N ARG A 129 -18.58 -6.42 -13.63
CA ARG A 129 -17.95 -7.03 -12.46
C ARG A 129 -16.73 -6.25 -11.96
N ASN A 130 -15.94 -5.65 -12.85
CA ASN A 130 -14.85 -4.76 -12.45
C ASN A 130 -15.38 -3.54 -11.68
N LYS A 131 -16.45 -2.92 -12.19
CA LYS A 131 -17.11 -1.80 -11.50
C LYS A 131 -17.69 -2.22 -10.15
N ASP A 132 -18.37 -3.36 -10.09
CA ASP A 132 -19.05 -3.80 -8.88
C ASP A 132 -18.09 -4.21 -7.76
N VAL A 133 -17.02 -4.95 -8.08
CA VAL A 133 -16.09 -5.52 -7.10
C VAL A 133 -14.96 -4.57 -6.76
N PHE A 134 -14.31 -3.97 -7.76
CA PHE A 134 -13.06 -3.21 -7.61
C PHE A 134 -13.24 -1.69 -7.75
N GLN A 135 -14.49 -1.22 -7.93
CA GLN A 135 -14.78 0.19 -8.24
C GLN A 135 -13.96 0.65 -9.45
N CYS A 136 -13.74 -0.27 -10.39
CA CYS A 136 -12.88 -0.08 -11.53
C CYS A 136 -13.67 0.36 -12.75
N GLU A 137 -13.18 1.37 -13.45
CA GLU A 137 -13.72 1.76 -14.75
C GLU A 137 -13.02 1.02 -15.88
N VAL A 138 -13.80 0.39 -16.74
CA VAL A 138 -13.28 -0.29 -17.92
C VAL A 138 -13.75 0.47 -19.14
N ARG A 139 -12.82 0.97 -19.97
CA ARG A 139 -13.14 1.76 -21.16
C ARG A 139 -12.17 1.52 -22.29
N ASN A 140 -12.57 1.90 -23.50
CA ASN A 140 -11.66 1.91 -24.64
C ASN A 140 -10.78 3.17 -24.66
N ALA A 141 -9.56 3.05 -25.19
CA ALA A 141 -8.64 4.14 -25.44
C ALA A 141 -7.98 3.99 -26.82
N ASN A 142 -7.74 5.12 -27.49
CA ASN A 142 -7.07 5.14 -28.79
C ASN A 142 -5.54 5.14 -28.64
N PHE A 143 -4.94 3.97 -28.44
CA PHE A 143 -3.48 3.89 -28.34
C PHE A 143 -2.73 4.12 -29.67
N GLU A 144 -3.44 4.26 -30.80
CA GLU A 144 -2.81 4.63 -32.08
C GLU A 144 -2.33 6.08 -32.09
N ASP A 145 -2.86 6.90 -31.18
CA ASP A 145 -2.34 8.21 -30.80
C ASP A 145 -1.87 8.17 -29.33
N PRO A 146 -0.59 7.81 -29.08
CA PRO A 146 -0.07 7.65 -27.72
C PRO A 146 -0.16 8.93 -26.89
N ALA A 147 0.02 10.10 -27.51
CA ALA A 147 -0.05 11.38 -26.81
C ALA A 147 -1.46 11.63 -26.28
N SER A 148 -2.47 11.54 -27.15
CA SER A 148 -3.87 11.69 -26.77
C SER A 148 -4.34 10.63 -25.77
N ALA A 149 -3.87 9.38 -25.90
CA ALA A 149 -4.16 8.32 -24.96
C ALA A 149 -3.58 8.61 -23.57
N CYS A 150 -2.30 9.01 -23.49
CA CYS A 150 -1.66 9.38 -22.23
C CYS A 150 -2.36 10.57 -21.58
N ASP A 151 -2.67 11.62 -22.34
CA ASP A 151 -3.39 12.80 -21.83
C ASP A 151 -4.75 12.42 -21.26
N SER A 152 -5.52 11.60 -21.98
CA SER A 152 -6.84 11.13 -21.54
C SER A 152 -6.75 10.30 -20.26
N ILE A 153 -5.77 9.40 -20.16
CA ILE A 153 -5.56 8.57 -18.97
C ILE A 153 -5.11 9.43 -17.78
N ASN A 154 -4.16 10.33 -17.99
CA ASN A 154 -3.63 11.23 -16.96
C ASN A 154 -4.71 12.18 -16.42
N VAL A 155 -5.53 12.76 -17.30
CA VAL A 155 -6.68 13.60 -16.89
C VAL A 155 -7.66 12.79 -16.06
N TRP A 156 -7.93 11.55 -16.44
CA TRP A 156 -8.81 10.69 -15.65
C TRP A 156 -8.21 10.39 -14.26
N VAL A 157 -6.94 9.98 -14.17
CA VAL A 157 -6.27 9.72 -12.89
C VAL A 157 -6.28 10.97 -12.01
N ARG A 158 -5.96 12.14 -12.58
CA ARG A 158 -6.02 13.42 -11.88
C ARG A 158 -7.39 13.68 -11.29
N ASN A 159 -8.45 13.49 -12.08
CA ASN A 159 -9.82 13.75 -11.62
C ASN A 159 -10.24 12.80 -10.50
N GLU A 160 -10.00 11.50 -10.65
CA GLU A 160 -10.36 10.51 -9.62
C GLU A 160 -9.55 10.67 -8.33
N THR A 161 -8.31 11.17 -8.45
CA THR A 161 -7.42 11.41 -7.30
C THR A 161 -7.49 12.85 -6.77
N ARG A 162 -8.43 13.67 -7.29
CA ARG A 162 -8.66 15.07 -6.88
C ARG A 162 -7.42 15.96 -7.05
N GLY A 163 -6.65 15.74 -8.10
CA GLY A 163 -5.45 16.52 -8.40
C GLY A 163 -4.19 16.08 -7.68
N MET A 164 -4.22 14.96 -6.96
CA MET A 164 -3.11 14.52 -6.13
C MET A 164 -2.12 13.61 -6.87
N ILE A 165 -2.57 12.92 -7.91
CA ILE A 165 -1.73 12.09 -8.77
C ILE A 165 -1.89 12.59 -10.20
N ASP A 166 -0.78 13.04 -10.77
CA ASP A 166 -0.67 13.59 -12.11
C ASP A 166 0.39 12.81 -12.90
N ASN A 167 0.27 12.84 -14.23
CA ASN A 167 1.30 12.37 -15.16
C ASN A 167 1.75 10.92 -14.89
N LEU A 168 0.79 9.99 -14.82
CA LEU A 168 1.07 8.57 -14.63
C LEU A 168 1.75 7.94 -15.83
N LEU A 169 1.35 8.32 -17.04
CA LEU A 169 1.87 7.79 -18.30
C LEU A 169 2.45 8.91 -19.15
N SER A 170 3.53 8.59 -19.85
CA SER A 170 4.10 9.40 -20.91
C SER A 170 4.12 8.60 -22.22
N PRO A 171 4.08 9.26 -23.39
CA PRO A 171 3.94 8.56 -24.68
C PRO A 171 5.04 7.53 -24.97
N ASP A 172 6.25 7.75 -24.44
CA ASP A 172 7.41 6.86 -24.53
C ASP A 172 7.24 5.54 -23.76
N LEU A 173 6.26 5.45 -22.85
CA LEU A 173 5.92 4.23 -22.12
C LEU A 173 4.90 3.36 -22.84
N LEU A 174 4.32 3.83 -23.96
CA LEU A 174 3.35 3.08 -24.75
C LEU A 174 3.95 2.63 -26.09
N ASP A 175 3.75 1.37 -26.44
CA ASP A 175 4.09 0.82 -27.78
C ASP A 175 3.11 1.26 -28.89
N GLY A 176 2.36 2.35 -28.65
CA GLY A 176 1.32 2.91 -29.51
C GLY A 176 0.37 1.88 -30.13
N VAL A 177 0.45 1.69 -31.44
CA VAL A 177 -0.43 0.78 -32.20
C VAL A 177 -0.39 -0.65 -31.68
N LEU A 178 0.69 -1.07 -30.98
CA LEU A 178 0.83 -2.40 -30.39
C LEU A 178 0.25 -2.50 -28.98
N THR A 179 0.02 -1.39 -28.28
CA THR A 179 -0.63 -1.41 -26.96
C THR A 179 -2.06 -1.97 -27.07
N ARG A 180 -2.41 -2.92 -26.19
CA ARG A 180 -3.72 -3.59 -26.18
C ARG A 180 -4.51 -3.33 -24.91
N LEU A 181 -3.81 -3.25 -23.78
CA LEU A 181 -4.39 -3.18 -22.46
C LEU A 181 -3.45 -2.38 -21.56
N VAL A 182 -3.99 -1.41 -20.82
CA VAL A 182 -3.29 -0.68 -19.77
C VAL A 182 -4.11 -0.78 -18.49
N LEU A 183 -3.45 -1.18 -17.40
CA LEU A 183 -4.06 -1.28 -16.08
C LEU A 183 -3.56 -0.15 -15.20
N VAL A 184 -4.48 0.50 -14.51
CA VAL A 184 -4.17 1.60 -13.61
C VAL A 184 -4.74 1.30 -12.23
N ASN A 185 -3.88 1.42 -11.22
CA ASN A 185 -4.26 1.57 -9.82
C ASN A 185 -3.52 2.80 -9.29
N ALA A 186 -4.27 3.80 -8.86
CA ALA A 186 -3.73 5.01 -8.24
C ALA A 186 -4.34 5.15 -6.85
N VAL A 187 -3.49 5.33 -5.83
CA VAL A 187 -3.93 5.42 -4.43
C VAL A 187 -3.33 6.67 -3.81
N TYR A 188 -4.20 7.52 -3.29
CA TYR A 188 -3.83 8.69 -2.52
C TYR A 188 -4.45 8.63 -1.13
N PHE A 189 -3.64 8.90 -0.11
CA PHE A 189 -4.10 8.96 1.27
C PHE A 189 -3.49 10.15 1.98
N LYS A 190 -4.34 10.95 2.62
CA LYS A 190 -3.95 11.98 3.57
C LYS A 190 -5.00 12.02 4.67
N GLY A 191 -4.68 11.37 5.78
CA GLY A 191 -5.47 11.42 7.01
C GLY A 191 -5.06 12.56 7.93
N LEU A 192 -5.86 12.77 8.97
CA LEU A 192 -5.53 13.63 10.10
C LEU A 192 -5.05 12.75 11.25
N TRP A 193 -3.91 13.08 11.86
CA TRP A 193 -3.43 12.39 13.04
C TRP A 193 -4.44 12.47 14.18
N LYS A 194 -4.66 11.38 14.92
CA LYS A 194 -5.45 11.39 16.16
C LYS A 194 -4.83 12.34 17.20
N SER A 195 -3.50 12.32 17.30
CA SER A 195 -2.70 13.26 18.09
C SER A 195 -1.85 14.12 17.16
N ARG A 196 -2.24 15.38 16.97
CA ARG A 196 -1.60 16.29 16.01
C ARG A 196 -0.17 16.66 16.43
N PHE A 197 0.70 16.78 15.43
CA PHE A 197 2.01 17.42 15.60
C PHE A 197 1.86 18.94 15.52
N GLN A 198 2.43 19.65 16.49
CA GLN A 198 2.42 21.11 16.51
C GLN A 198 3.52 21.66 15.57
N PRO A 199 3.20 22.55 14.61
CA PRO A 199 4.18 23.09 13.66
C PRO A 199 5.39 23.74 14.35
N GLU A 200 5.19 24.34 15.52
CA GLU A 200 6.23 25.01 16.32
C GLU A 200 7.29 24.03 16.82
N ASN A 201 6.95 22.74 16.93
CA ASN A 201 7.87 21.68 17.30
C ASN A 201 8.62 21.08 16.10
N THR A 202 8.26 21.47 14.87
CA THR A 202 8.94 21.01 13.67
C THR A 202 10.28 21.72 13.53
N LYS A 203 11.39 20.96 13.61
CA LYS A 203 12.75 21.50 13.52
C LYS A 203 13.58 20.71 12.52
N LYS A 204 14.54 21.37 11.87
CA LYS A 204 15.57 20.67 11.10
C LYS A 204 16.40 19.82 12.05
N ARG A 205 16.54 18.54 11.73
CA ARG A 205 17.35 17.57 12.48
C ARG A 205 18.15 16.72 11.50
N THR A 206 19.24 16.15 11.99
CA THR A 206 20.09 15.24 11.24
C THR A 206 19.31 13.96 10.91
N PHE A 207 19.30 13.60 9.64
CA PHE A 207 18.84 12.33 9.10
C PHE A 207 19.98 11.71 8.30
N VAL A 208 20.34 10.47 8.61
CA VAL A 208 21.40 9.80 7.88
C VAL A 208 20.77 8.85 6.85
N ALA A 209 21.14 9.00 5.59
CA ALA A 209 20.59 8.16 4.52
C ALA A 209 21.34 6.82 4.43
N ALA A 210 20.87 5.95 3.53
CA ALA A 210 21.48 4.65 3.27
C ALA A 210 22.93 4.74 2.74
N ASP A 211 23.31 5.86 2.13
CA ASP A 211 24.68 6.14 1.66
C ASP A 211 25.63 6.58 2.80
N GLY A 212 25.13 6.63 4.04
CA GLY A 212 25.88 7.08 5.21
C GLY A 212 26.00 8.61 5.34
N LYS A 213 25.50 9.39 4.38
CA LYS A 213 25.55 10.85 4.43
C LYS A 213 24.43 11.40 5.31
N SER A 214 24.77 12.49 6.00
CA SER A 214 23.87 13.20 6.89
C SER A 214 23.23 14.40 6.20
N TYR A 215 21.92 14.55 6.37
CA TYR A 215 21.11 15.63 5.80
C TYR A 215 20.33 16.34 6.92
N GLN A 216 20.13 17.65 6.80
CA GLN A 216 19.26 18.40 7.70
C GLN A 216 17.83 18.44 7.13
N VAL A 217 16.93 17.65 7.71
CA VAL A 217 15.54 17.51 7.23
C VAL A 217 14.54 18.00 8.28
N PRO A 218 13.40 18.58 7.88
CA PRO A 218 12.35 18.95 8.83
C PRO A 218 11.77 17.68 9.49
N MET A 219 11.83 17.61 10.81
CA MET A 219 11.23 16.52 11.59
C MET A 219 10.09 17.04 12.46
N LEU A 220 8.94 16.39 12.35
CA LEU A 220 7.82 16.50 13.28
C LEU A 220 8.26 15.97 14.65
N ALA A 221 7.80 16.61 15.73
CA ALA A 221 8.07 16.14 17.09
C ALA A 221 6.83 16.30 17.99
N GLN A 222 6.52 15.26 18.77
CA GLN A 222 5.50 15.33 19.81
C GLN A 222 5.80 14.38 20.97
N LEU A 223 5.33 14.73 22.17
CA LEU A 223 5.34 13.86 23.35
C LEU A 223 3.90 13.44 23.63
N SER A 224 3.59 12.15 23.48
CA SER A 224 2.24 11.60 23.71
C SER A 224 2.32 10.12 24.07
N VAL A 225 1.16 9.49 24.28
CA VAL A 225 1.06 8.04 24.47
C VAL A 225 0.82 7.39 23.10
N PHE A 226 1.73 6.51 22.70
CA PHE A 226 1.62 5.70 21.48
C PHE A 226 1.80 4.22 21.81
N ARG A 227 1.20 3.36 20.99
CA ARG A 227 1.46 1.93 21.06
C ARG A 227 2.78 1.65 20.34
N CYS A 228 3.73 1.01 21.01
CA CYS A 228 5.02 0.65 20.43
C CYS A 228 5.51 -0.68 20.99
N GLY A 229 6.46 -1.31 20.28
CA GLY A 229 7.18 -2.48 20.80
C GLY A 229 7.93 -2.11 22.08
N ASP A 230 8.07 -3.06 23.01
CA ASP A 230 8.83 -2.89 24.24
C ASP A 230 10.26 -3.45 24.06
N PRO A 231 11.30 -2.59 23.91
CA PRO A 231 12.67 -3.06 23.96
C PRO A 231 13.02 -3.37 25.42
N GLY A 232 13.07 -4.64 25.78
CA GLY A 232 13.75 -5.10 27.01
C GLY A 232 12.92 -5.81 28.08
N LEU A 233 11.63 -6.11 27.85
CA LEU A 233 10.83 -6.89 28.82
C LEU A 233 10.27 -8.22 28.27
N ILE A 234 10.44 -8.50 26.97
CA ILE A 234 9.96 -9.73 26.33
C ILE A 234 11.13 -10.41 25.59
N PRO A 235 11.61 -11.59 26.01
CA PRO A 235 12.44 -12.43 25.16
C PRO A 235 11.71 -12.70 23.84
N GLY A 236 12.31 -12.34 22.70
CA GLY A 236 11.66 -12.42 21.38
C GLY A 236 10.84 -11.18 20.98
N SER A 237 11.15 -10.00 21.52
CA SER A 237 10.64 -8.72 21.01
C SER A 237 11.17 -8.44 19.60
N THR A 238 10.58 -9.14 18.62
CA THR A 238 10.66 -8.90 17.16
C THR A 238 12.07 -8.72 16.62
N SER A 239 12.83 -9.80 16.75
CA SER A 239 13.98 -10.03 15.90
C SER A 239 13.56 -10.63 14.55
N THR A 240 14.43 -10.50 13.55
CA THR A 240 14.39 -11.34 12.36
C THR A 240 14.79 -12.77 12.72
N PRO A 241 14.56 -13.77 11.83
CA PRO A 241 15.12 -15.12 12.00
C PRO A 241 16.66 -15.17 12.10
N SER A 242 17.35 -14.06 11.85
CA SER A 242 18.80 -13.90 11.99
C SER A 242 19.19 -13.07 13.22
N ASP A 243 18.30 -12.97 14.22
CA ASP A 243 18.50 -12.27 15.49
C ASP A 243 18.80 -10.76 15.37
N LEU A 244 18.36 -10.14 14.28
CA LEU A 244 18.45 -8.69 14.10
C LEU A 244 17.19 -8.00 14.65
N TRP A 245 17.38 -7.09 15.60
CA TRP A 245 16.30 -6.44 16.31
C TRP A 245 15.81 -5.17 15.60
N TYR A 246 14.50 -4.93 15.64
CA TYR A 246 13.89 -3.71 15.13
C TYR A 246 12.77 -3.22 16.03
N ASN A 247 12.57 -1.91 16.06
CA ASN A 247 11.50 -1.24 16.80
C ASN A 247 10.34 -0.91 15.86
N PHE A 248 9.13 -0.89 16.40
CA PHE A 248 7.95 -0.36 15.70
C PHE A 248 7.04 0.47 16.61
N ILE A 249 6.30 1.36 15.98
CA ILE A 249 5.34 2.26 16.62
C ILE A 249 4.10 2.41 15.74
N GLU A 250 2.94 2.47 16.38
CA GLU A 250 1.64 2.78 15.78
C GLU A 250 1.27 4.25 16.02
N LEU A 251 1.02 4.96 14.92
CA LEU A 251 0.52 6.34 14.90
C LEU A 251 -0.92 6.34 14.34
N PRO A 252 -1.96 6.37 15.20
CA PRO A 252 -3.35 6.32 14.75
C PRO A 252 -3.79 7.63 14.08
N TYR A 253 -4.64 7.51 13.06
CA TYR A 253 -5.38 8.64 12.49
C TYR A 253 -6.69 8.87 13.25
N HIS A 254 -7.29 10.06 13.09
CA HIS A 254 -8.41 10.55 13.89
C HIS A 254 -9.69 9.72 13.72
N GLY A 255 -9.82 9.01 12.61
CA GLY A 255 -10.90 8.09 12.30
C GLY A 255 -10.88 6.81 13.13
N GLU A 256 -9.74 6.47 13.72
CA GLU A 256 -9.48 5.26 14.51
C GLU A 256 -9.65 3.93 13.74
N SER A 257 -9.92 3.99 12.43
CA SER A 257 -10.00 2.83 11.54
C SER A 257 -8.70 2.58 10.75
N ILE A 258 -7.79 3.56 10.74
CA ILE A 258 -6.52 3.53 10.00
C ILE A 258 -5.43 4.02 10.95
N SER A 259 -4.27 3.36 10.93
CA SER A 259 -3.05 3.81 11.60
C SER A 259 -1.84 3.69 10.67
N MET A 260 -0.80 4.46 10.96
CA MET A 260 0.51 4.33 10.34
C MET A 260 1.40 3.49 11.25
N LEU A 261 1.94 2.39 10.72
CA LEU A 261 2.99 1.61 11.37
C LEU A 261 4.34 2.03 10.82
N ILE A 262 5.29 2.36 11.71
CA ILE A 262 6.67 2.64 11.35
C ILE A 262 7.54 1.58 12.01
N ALA A 263 8.46 0.97 11.26
CA ALA A 263 9.44 0.03 11.77
C ALA A 263 10.86 0.42 11.32
N LEU A 264 11.85 0.26 12.20
CA LEU A 264 13.25 0.53 11.92
C LEU A 264 14.19 -0.37 12.75
N PRO A 265 15.41 -0.67 12.27
CA PRO A 265 16.37 -1.45 13.04
C PRO A 265 16.72 -0.76 14.38
N THR A 266 16.96 -1.57 15.41
CA THR A 266 17.36 -1.05 16.74
C THR A 266 18.79 -0.53 16.70
N GLU A 267 19.68 -1.25 16.02
CA GLU A 267 21.07 -0.85 15.83
C GLU A 267 21.24 -0.06 14.53
N SER A 268 21.94 1.07 14.61
CA SER A 268 22.22 1.91 13.42
C SER A 268 23.13 1.24 12.39
N SER A 269 23.88 0.20 12.78
CA SER A 269 24.70 -0.64 11.91
C SER A 269 23.87 -1.61 11.06
N THR A 270 22.63 -1.91 11.46
CA THR A 270 21.77 -2.86 10.76
C THR A 270 21.05 -2.16 9.60
N PRO A 271 21.21 -2.62 8.35
CA PRO A 271 20.52 -2.02 7.20
C PRO A 271 19.05 -2.45 7.15
N LEU A 272 18.19 -1.60 6.58
CA LEU A 272 16.77 -1.96 6.38
C LEU A 272 16.56 -3.22 5.54
N SER A 273 17.46 -3.48 4.59
CA SER A 273 17.42 -4.66 3.73
C SER A 273 17.50 -5.98 4.51
N ALA A 274 17.98 -5.95 5.77
CA ALA A 274 18.03 -7.11 6.62
C ALA A 274 16.71 -7.39 7.36
N ILE A 275 15.81 -6.40 7.50
CA ILE A 275 14.53 -6.57 8.18
C ILE A 275 13.34 -6.72 7.21
N ILE A 276 13.35 -5.98 6.09
CA ILE A 276 12.25 -5.94 5.12
C ILE A 276 11.82 -7.33 4.62
N PRO A 277 12.73 -8.27 4.27
CA PRO A 277 12.35 -9.59 3.76
C PRO A 277 11.53 -10.44 4.72
N HIS A 278 11.49 -10.09 6.01
CA HIS A 278 10.81 -10.85 7.07
C HIS A 278 9.47 -10.23 7.49
N ILE A 279 9.04 -9.15 6.82
CA ILE A 279 7.76 -8.49 7.08
C ILE A 279 6.67 -9.11 6.19
N SER A 280 5.57 -9.49 6.82
CA SER A 280 4.34 -10.04 6.22
C SER A 280 3.13 -9.58 7.03
N THR A 281 1.91 -9.84 6.56
CA THR A 281 0.68 -9.60 7.34
C THR A 281 0.73 -10.28 8.72
N LYS A 282 1.19 -11.53 8.79
CA LYS A 282 1.41 -12.25 10.06
C LYS A 282 2.40 -11.55 10.99
N THR A 283 3.47 -10.98 10.43
CA THR A 283 4.45 -10.22 11.21
C THR A 283 3.80 -8.97 11.80
N ILE A 284 2.94 -8.29 11.02
CA ILE A 284 2.20 -7.11 11.45
C ILE A 284 1.17 -7.48 12.53
N ASP A 285 0.46 -8.61 12.40
CA ASP A 285 -0.46 -9.09 13.44
C ASP A 285 0.28 -9.38 14.76
N SER A 286 1.49 -9.93 14.67
CA SER A 286 2.38 -10.10 15.82
C SER A 286 2.70 -8.75 16.48
N TRP A 287 2.98 -7.69 15.71
CA TRP A 287 3.18 -6.35 16.27
C TRP A 287 1.91 -5.85 16.96
N MET A 288 0.75 -6.00 16.33
CA MET A 288 -0.53 -5.55 16.89
C MET A 288 -0.89 -6.24 18.21
N SER A 289 -0.47 -7.50 18.41
CA SER A 289 -0.67 -8.24 19.66
C SER A 289 0.36 -7.92 20.75
N THR A 290 1.54 -7.42 20.38
CA THR A 290 2.66 -7.18 21.31
C THR A 290 2.83 -5.70 21.70
N MET A 291 2.33 -4.77 20.89
CA MET A 291 2.45 -3.33 21.19
C MET A 291 1.65 -2.93 22.42
N VAL A 292 2.32 -2.22 23.32
CA VAL A 292 1.75 -1.65 24.54
C VAL A 292 1.75 -0.12 24.50
N PRO A 293 0.76 0.57 25.09
CA PRO A 293 0.76 2.03 25.19
C PRO A 293 1.92 2.52 26.07
N LYS A 294 2.74 3.42 25.54
CA LYS A 294 3.85 4.06 26.27
C LYS A 294 3.90 5.56 25.99
N ARG A 295 4.26 6.34 27.00
CA ARG A 295 4.55 7.77 26.84
C ARG A 295 5.93 7.92 26.20
N VAL A 296 5.97 8.36 24.95
CA VAL A 296 7.21 8.44 24.15
C VAL A 296 7.33 9.78 23.45
N GLN A 297 8.56 10.25 23.28
CA GLN A 297 8.87 11.39 22.42
C GLN A 297 9.07 10.88 20.98
N VAL A 298 8.07 11.10 20.13
CA VAL A 298 8.14 10.72 18.72
C VAL A 298 8.79 11.86 17.94
N ILE A 299 9.79 11.51 17.13
CA ILE A 299 10.44 12.40 16.17
C ILE A 299 10.47 11.65 14.83
N LEU A 300 9.79 12.18 13.81
CA LEU A 300 9.81 11.61 12.46
C LEU A 300 9.98 12.69 11.39
N PRO A 301 10.63 12.40 10.26
CA PRO A 301 10.60 13.29 9.09
C PRO A 301 9.16 13.69 8.69
N LYS A 302 9.00 14.97 8.33
CA LYS A 302 7.71 15.57 7.94
C LYS A 302 7.28 15.21 6.52
#